data_AF-A0A1C6GVW4-F1
#
_entry.id   AF-A0A1C6GVW4-F1
#
_cell.length_a   1.000
_cell.length_b   1.000
_cell.length_c   1.000
_cell.angle_alpha   90.00
_cell.angle_beta   90.00
_cell.angle_gamma   90.00
#
_symmetry.space_group_name_H-M   'P 1'
#
loop_
_entity.id
_entity.type
_entity.pdbx_description
1 polymer ?
#
loop_
_entity_poly.entity_id
_entity_poly.type
_entity_poly.pdbx_seq_one_letter_code
_entity_poly.pdbx_strand_id
1 'polypeptide(L)'
;MIRLSGKAYAVNDEEQILWRDKISEEQPYLANVYPGDTRDIGIIFCIDEAEVEYFNLGVKPIFREVYTMGNAVAKAKGYYITDRCIECGRCMAKCQQKCIDKGTPFVIRQNNCLHCGSCYENCKVKAIERM
;
A
#
# COMPACT_ATOMS: atom_id res chain seq x y z
N MET A 1 2.97 -6.97 -6.71
CA MET A 1 3.86 -6.55 -5.60
C MET A 1 2.98 -6.25 -4.41
N ILE A 2 3.35 -6.75 -3.23
CA ILE A 2 2.72 -6.41 -1.96
C ILE A 2 3.78 -5.70 -1.12
N ARG A 3 3.43 -4.58 -0.51
CA ARG A 3 4.27 -3.88 0.46
C ARG A 3 3.51 -3.77 1.77
N LEU A 4 4.11 -4.23 2.86
CA LEU A 4 3.60 -4.03 4.22
C LEU A 4 4.43 -2.94 4.89
N SER A 5 3.79 -2.04 5.63
CA SER A 5 4.43 -0.97 6.39
C SER A 5 3.75 -0.82 7.75
N GLY A 6 4.48 -1.13 8.82
CA GLY A 6 4.02 -1.04 10.19
C GLY A 6 5.20 -0.88 11.15
N LYS A 7 4.94 -0.54 12.41
CA LYS A 7 5.99 -0.43 13.43
C LYS A 7 6.24 -1.82 14.01
N ALA A 8 7.48 -2.29 13.90
CA ALA A 8 7.90 -3.51 14.59
C ALA A 8 8.24 -3.22 16.06
N TYR A 9 7.88 -4.13 16.95
CA TYR A 9 8.30 -4.13 18.34
C TYR A 9 8.67 -5.54 18.78
N ALA A 10 9.64 -5.66 19.70
CA ALA A 10 10.00 -6.95 20.26
C ALA A 10 8.85 -7.45 21.16
N VAL A 11 8.44 -8.70 20.99
CA VAL A 11 7.43 -9.32 21.87
C VAL A 11 8.02 -9.60 23.25
N ASN A 12 7.17 -9.80 24.25
CA ASN A 12 7.62 -10.09 25.63
C ASN A 12 8.30 -11.47 25.74
N ASP A 13 9.00 -11.74 26.83
CA ASP A 13 9.82 -12.95 26.99
C ASP A 13 9.04 -14.27 26.87
N GLU A 14 7.79 -14.32 27.36
CA GLU A 14 6.93 -15.52 27.20
C GLU A 14 6.58 -15.75 25.73
N GLU A 15 6.25 -14.66 25.02
CA GLU A 15 5.94 -14.68 23.60
C GLU A 15 7.16 -14.95 22.71
N GLN A 16 8.38 -14.62 23.16
CA GLN A 16 9.62 -14.92 22.42
C GLN A 16 9.79 -16.42 22.18
N ILE A 17 9.46 -17.25 23.18
CA ILE A 17 9.57 -18.71 23.07
C ILE A 17 8.42 -19.23 22.22
N LEU A 18 7.18 -18.84 22.54
CA LEU A 18 5.97 -19.28 21.85
C LEU A 18 6.07 -19.07 20.34
N TRP A 19 6.40 -17.85 19.90
CA TRP A 19 6.42 -17.52 18.48
C TRP A 19 7.63 -18.10 17.76
N ARG A 20 8.77 -18.29 18.42
CA ARG A 20 9.95 -18.96 17.84
C ARG A 20 9.65 -20.43 17.55
N ASP A 21 8.97 -21.11 18.46
CA ASP A 21 8.52 -22.48 18.26
C ASP A 21 7.50 -22.57 17.14
N LYS A 22 6.51 -21.67 17.12
CA LYS A 22 5.51 -21.64 16.06
C LYS A 22 6.12 -21.37 14.68
N ILE A 23 7.04 -20.41 14.56
CA ILE A 23 7.76 -20.14 13.30
C ILE A 23 8.57 -21.36 12.85
N SER A 24 9.20 -22.07 13.79
CA SER A 24 9.99 -23.27 13.47
C SER A 24 9.10 -24.42 12.97
N GLU A 25 7.91 -24.58 13.56
CA GLU A 25 6.90 -25.56 13.14
C GLU A 25 6.37 -25.26 11.73
N GLU A 26 6.02 -24.01 11.45
CA GLU A 26 5.48 -23.57 10.14
C GLU A 26 6.56 -23.49 9.05
N GLN A 27 7.83 -23.38 9.44
CA GLN A 27 8.97 -23.27 8.53
C GLN A 27 10.08 -24.30 8.86
N PRO A 28 9.83 -25.61 8.66
CA PRO A 28 10.79 -26.66 9.05
C PRO A 28 12.18 -26.53 8.40
N TYR A 29 12.27 -25.88 7.24
CA TYR A 29 13.52 -25.63 6.54
C TYR A 29 14.49 -24.73 7.32
N LEU A 30 13.99 -23.95 8.30
CA LEU A 30 14.84 -23.13 9.16
C LEU A 30 15.82 -23.97 9.98
N ALA A 31 15.55 -25.26 10.22
CA ALA A 31 16.50 -26.16 10.87
C ALA A 31 17.83 -26.31 10.11
N ASN A 32 17.83 -26.09 8.78
CA ASN A 32 19.06 -26.07 7.99
C ASN A 32 19.87 -24.77 8.17
N VAL A 33 19.21 -23.68 8.55
CA VAL A 33 19.82 -22.37 8.78
C VAL A 33 20.26 -22.23 10.23
N TYR A 34 19.45 -22.73 11.16
CA TYR A 34 19.66 -22.71 12.60
C TYR A 34 19.68 -24.16 13.14
N PRO A 35 20.79 -24.89 12.96
CA PRO A 35 20.90 -26.27 13.41
C PRO A 35 20.96 -26.36 14.95
N GLY A 36 20.37 -27.42 15.51
CA GLY A 36 20.30 -27.62 16.96
C GLY A 36 19.61 -26.45 17.66
N ASP A 37 20.19 -25.98 18.75
CA ASP A 37 19.61 -24.91 19.58
C ASP A 37 20.06 -23.50 19.16
N THR A 38 20.74 -23.37 18.00
CA THR A 38 21.28 -22.08 17.54
C THR A 38 20.19 -21.06 17.21
N ARG A 39 18.93 -21.48 17.06
CA ARG A 39 17.78 -20.59 16.86
C ARG A 39 17.54 -19.65 18.03
N ASP A 40 18.09 -19.92 19.22
CA ASP A 40 17.91 -19.11 20.44
C ASP A 40 18.49 -17.69 20.32
N ILE A 41 19.40 -17.46 19.38
CA ILE A 41 19.97 -16.13 19.09
C ILE A 41 18.95 -15.16 18.48
N GLY A 42 17.84 -15.65 17.93
CA GLY A 42 16.81 -14.83 17.31
C GLY A 42 16.05 -13.97 18.32
N ILE A 43 15.61 -12.79 17.89
CA ILE A 43 14.63 -11.98 18.61
C ILE A 43 13.39 -11.89 17.74
N ILE A 44 12.24 -12.23 18.29
CA ILE A 44 10.96 -12.15 17.61
C ILE A 44 10.41 -10.74 17.74
N PHE A 45 10.03 -10.19 16.59
CA PHE A 45 9.33 -8.92 16.48
C PHE A 45 7.92 -9.16 15.94
N CYS A 46 6.96 -8.41 16.47
CA CYS A 46 5.59 -8.37 15.97
C CYS A 46 5.34 -7.08 15.18
N ILE A 47 4.52 -7.20 14.14
CA ILE A 47 3.81 -6.10 13.50
C ILE A 47 2.34 -6.50 13.48
N ASP A 48 1.53 -5.86 14.31
CA ASP A 48 0.09 -6.10 14.46
C ASP A 48 -0.76 -4.96 13.87
N GLU A 49 -0.17 -3.77 13.72
CA GLU A 49 -0.76 -2.62 13.04
C GLU A 49 0.06 -2.23 11.80
N ALA A 50 -0.57 -2.32 10.62
CA ALA A 50 0.11 -2.03 9.36
C ALA A 50 -0.81 -1.50 8.25
N GLU A 51 -0.24 -0.70 7.36
CA GLU A 51 -0.76 -0.47 6.01
C GLU A 51 -0.19 -1.53 5.05
N VAL A 52 -1.04 -2.10 4.20
CA VAL A 52 -0.66 -3.03 3.13
C VAL A 52 -1.01 -2.39 1.80
N GLU A 53 0.00 -2.11 0.97
CA GLU A 53 -0.19 -1.67 -0.40
C GLU A 53 -0.10 -2.86 -1.36
N TYR A 54 -1.19 -3.13 -2.07
CA TYR A 54 -1.20 -4.07 -3.19
C TYR A 54 -1.04 -3.32 -4.51
N PHE A 55 -0.08 -3.76 -5.33
CA PHE A 55 0.18 -3.20 -6.65
C PHE A 55 0.25 -4.30 -7.70
N ASN A 56 -0.78 -4.39 -8.53
CA ASN A 56 -0.90 -5.37 -9.59
C ASN A 56 -0.53 -4.76 -10.95
N LEU A 57 0.72 -4.98 -11.35
CA LEU A 57 1.24 -4.57 -12.66
C LEU A 57 0.82 -5.50 -13.81
N GLY A 58 0.20 -6.65 -13.52
CA GLY A 58 -0.22 -7.64 -14.52
C GLY A 58 -1.55 -7.33 -15.19
N VAL A 59 -2.21 -6.22 -14.85
CA VAL A 59 -3.52 -5.81 -15.38
C VAL A 59 -3.48 -4.42 -16.00
N LYS A 60 -4.46 -4.13 -16.87
CA LYS A 60 -4.61 -2.82 -17.51
C LYS A 60 -6.08 -2.36 -17.44
N PRO A 61 -6.40 -1.22 -16.79
CA PRO A 61 -5.49 -0.35 -16.06
C PRO A 61 -4.84 -1.04 -14.86
N ILE A 62 -3.65 -0.58 -14.49
CA ILE A 62 -2.91 -1.10 -13.34
C ILE A 62 -3.77 -0.92 -12.08
N PHE A 63 -3.82 -1.95 -11.24
CA PHE A 63 -4.61 -1.93 -10.01
C PHE A 63 -3.72 -1.65 -8.78
N ARG A 64 -4.18 -0.75 -7.92
CA ARG A 64 -3.59 -0.38 -6.64
C ARG A 64 -4.68 -0.37 -5.59
N GLU A 65 -4.40 -0.90 -4.41
CA GLU A 65 -5.28 -0.72 -3.26
C GLU A 65 -4.45 -0.67 -1.98
N VAL A 66 -4.96 0.02 -0.98
CA VAL A 66 -4.40 0.05 0.36
C VAL A 66 -5.38 -0.66 1.29
N TYR A 67 -4.87 -1.65 2.03
CA TYR A 67 -5.58 -2.32 3.10
C TYR A 67 -4.93 -1.97 4.43
N THR A 68 -5.65 -2.18 5.53
CA THR A 68 -5.14 -1.98 6.89
C THR A 68 -5.27 -3.26 7.69
N MET A 69 -4.36 -3.44 8.64
CA MET A 69 -4.32 -4.52 9.62
C MET A 69 -4.29 -3.91 11.03
N GLY A 70 -4.99 -4.53 11.99
CA GLY A 70 -5.14 -3.99 13.34
C GLY A 70 -5.91 -2.67 13.33
N ASN A 71 -5.47 -1.70 14.14
CA ASN A 71 -6.07 -0.36 14.21
C ASN A 71 -5.41 0.65 13.26
N ALA A 72 -4.61 0.19 12.29
CA ALA A 72 -3.94 1.08 11.36
C ALA A 72 -4.96 1.89 10.55
N VAL A 73 -4.67 3.18 10.37
CA VAL A 73 -5.46 4.09 9.53
C VAL A 73 -4.69 4.35 8.24
N ALA A 74 -5.27 3.98 7.11
CA ALA A 74 -4.66 4.22 5.81
C ALA A 74 -4.61 5.72 5.50
N LYS A 75 -3.43 6.21 5.17
CA LYS A 75 -3.29 7.55 4.59
C LYS A 75 -3.82 7.54 3.16
N ALA A 76 -4.73 8.46 2.86
CA ALA A 76 -5.14 8.72 1.49
C ALA A 76 -3.90 9.10 0.66
N LYS A 77 -3.84 8.57 -0.56
CA LYS A 77 -2.72 8.78 -1.48
C LYS A 77 -3.29 9.03 -2.86
N GLY A 78 -2.60 9.87 -3.63
CA GLY A 78 -2.95 10.16 -5.01
C GLY A 78 -3.48 11.56 -5.19
N TYR A 79 -4.50 11.69 -6.04
CA TYR A 79 -5.01 12.98 -6.47
C TYR A 79 -6.53 12.90 -6.55
N TYR A 80 -7.18 14.03 -6.27
CA TYR A 80 -8.60 14.21 -6.44
C TYR A 80 -8.89 15.48 -7.22
N ILE A 81 -10.07 15.53 -7.84
CA ILE A 81 -10.52 16.66 -8.66
C ILE A 81 -11.55 17.44 -7.85
N THR A 82 -11.33 18.73 -7.69
CA THR A 82 -12.20 19.65 -6.94
C THR A 82 -13.36 20.15 -7.81
N ASP A 83 -14.31 20.84 -7.19
CA ASP A 83 -15.40 21.57 -7.83
C ASP A 83 -14.97 22.66 -8.83
N ARG A 84 -13.74 23.18 -8.72
CA ARG A 84 -13.11 24.09 -9.71
C ARG A 84 -12.95 23.49 -11.13
N CYS A 85 -13.28 22.22 -11.34
CA CYS A 85 -13.14 21.56 -12.64
C CYS A 85 -14.10 22.15 -13.67
N ILE A 86 -13.54 22.54 -14.82
CA ILE A 86 -14.32 23.04 -15.98
C ILE A 86 -14.55 21.97 -17.05
N GLU A 87 -14.36 20.69 -16.70
CA GLU A 87 -14.71 19.52 -17.54
C GLU A 87 -14.02 19.47 -18.93
N CYS A 88 -12.90 20.18 -19.10
CA CYS A 88 -12.22 20.35 -20.39
C CYS A 88 -11.55 19.09 -20.98
N GLY A 89 -11.54 17.95 -20.30
CA GLY A 89 -10.94 16.72 -20.83
C GLY A 89 -9.42 16.58 -20.72
N ARG A 90 -8.67 17.66 -20.41
CA ARG A 90 -7.20 17.65 -20.50
C ARG A 90 -6.52 16.66 -19.54
N CYS A 91 -6.99 16.58 -18.29
CA CYS A 91 -6.45 15.63 -17.31
C CYS A 91 -6.65 14.17 -17.74
N MET A 92 -7.82 13.86 -18.30
CA MET A 92 -8.16 12.52 -18.82
C MET A 92 -7.22 12.12 -19.97
N ALA A 93 -6.94 13.03 -20.91
CA ALA A 93 -6.00 12.80 -22.01
C ALA A 93 -4.54 12.61 -21.54
N LYS A 94 -4.15 13.23 -20.42
CA LYS A 94 -2.80 13.15 -19.84
C LYS A 94 -2.60 11.97 -18.89
N CYS A 95 -3.68 11.32 -18.46
CA CYS A 95 -3.62 10.17 -17.58
C CYS A 95 -3.19 8.90 -18.32
N GLN A 96 -1.98 8.42 -18.04
CA GLN A 96 -1.43 7.20 -18.63
C GLN A 96 -2.26 5.93 -18.35
N GLN A 97 -2.95 5.89 -17.20
CA GLN A 97 -3.83 4.77 -16.84
C GLN A 97 -5.26 4.90 -17.35
N LYS A 98 -5.62 6.03 -17.99
CA LYS A 98 -6.99 6.34 -18.39
C LYS A 98 -8.00 6.11 -17.24
N CYS A 99 -7.59 6.46 -16.02
CA CYS A 99 -8.35 6.25 -14.79
C CYS A 99 -9.17 7.48 -14.35
N ILE A 100 -9.46 8.40 -15.27
CA ILE A 100 -10.26 9.59 -15.00
C ILE A 100 -11.55 9.45 -15.81
N ASP A 101 -12.67 9.36 -15.10
CA ASP A 101 -13.99 9.18 -15.69
C ASP A 101 -14.71 10.53 -15.75
N LYS A 102 -15.62 10.68 -16.73
CA LYS A 102 -16.46 11.87 -16.86
C LYS A 102 -17.48 11.93 -15.72
N GLY A 103 -17.72 13.14 -15.21
CA GLY A 103 -18.67 13.47 -14.14
C GLY A 103 -18.68 14.99 -13.90
N THR A 104 -19.45 15.48 -12.93
CA THR A 104 -19.46 16.89 -12.53
C THR A 104 -19.11 17.01 -11.04
N PRO A 105 -17.82 17.19 -10.67
CA PRO A 105 -16.64 17.23 -11.54
C PRO A 105 -16.20 15.84 -12.03
N PHE A 106 -15.20 15.79 -12.92
CA PHE A 106 -14.53 14.54 -13.31
C PHE A 106 -14.01 13.77 -12.08
N VAL A 107 -13.95 12.44 -12.16
CA VAL A 107 -13.60 11.58 -11.00
C VAL A 107 -12.39 10.72 -11.33
N ILE A 108 -11.43 10.63 -10.40
CA ILE A 108 -10.27 9.74 -10.52
C ILE A 108 -10.60 8.42 -9.82
N ARG A 109 -10.52 7.31 -10.55
CA ARG A 109 -10.55 5.95 -9.97
C ARG A 109 -9.27 5.72 -9.18
N GLN A 110 -9.36 5.85 -7.86
CA GLN A 110 -8.19 5.80 -6.97
C GLN A 110 -7.45 4.48 -7.08
N ASN A 111 -8.18 3.38 -7.24
CA ASN A 111 -7.60 2.05 -7.40
C ASN A 111 -6.83 1.85 -8.72
N ASN A 112 -6.81 2.84 -9.62
CA ASN A 112 -6.02 2.83 -10.84
C ASN A 112 -5.08 4.04 -10.96
N CYS A 113 -5.05 4.93 -9.97
CA CYS A 113 -4.18 6.09 -9.98
C CYS A 113 -2.74 5.69 -9.63
N LEU A 114 -1.77 6.05 -10.47
CA LEU A 114 -0.34 5.80 -10.19
C LEU A 114 0.32 6.87 -9.33
N HIS A 115 -0.43 7.88 -8.89
CA HIS A 115 0.08 9.03 -8.13
C HIS A 115 1.21 9.78 -8.88
N CYS A 116 1.20 9.75 -10.22
CA CYS A 116 2.28 10.29 -11.06
C CYS A 116 2.26 11.81 -11.27
N GLY A 117 1.20 12.52 -10.86
CA GLY A 117 1.12 13.98 -10.98
C GLY A 117 0.84 14.55 -12.38
N SER A 118 0.88 13.77 -13.45
CA SER A 118 0.66 14.27 -14.83
C SER A 118 -0.66 15.05 -15.00
N CYS A 119 -1.76 14.57 -14.41
CA CYS A 119 -3.04 15.28 -14.44
C CYS A 119 -2.98 16.62 -13.68
N TYR A 120 -2.35 16.63 -12.50
CA TYR A 120 -2.16 17.79 -11.64
C TYR A 120 -1.38 18.90 -12.37
N GLU A 121 -0.23 18.57 -12.95
CA GLU A 121 0.64 19.53 -13.66
C GLU A 121 -0.02 20.12 -14.91
N ASN A 122 -0.94 19.39 -15.54
CA ASN A 122 -1.58 19.80 -16.80
C ASN A 122 -2.94 20.48 -16.61
N CYS A 123 -3.45 20.60 -15.37
CA CYS A 123 -4.73 21.23 -15.10
C CYS A 123 -4.61 22.77 -15.18
N LYS A 124 -5.15 23.36 -16.25
CA LYS A 124 -5.08 24.82 -16.49
C LYS A 124 -5.73 25.65 -15.38
N VAL A 125 -6.79 25.12 -14.77
CA VAL A 125 -7.57 25.79 -13.71
C VAL A 125 -7.18 25.34 -12.31
N LYS A 126 -6.10 24.54 -12.16
CA LYS A 126 -5.61 24.02 -10.86
C LYS A 126 -6.71 23.37 -10.00
N ALA A 127 -7.62 22.65 -10.65
CA ALA A 127 -8.73 21.92 -10.02
C ALA A 127 -8.35 20.51 -9.53
N ILE A 128 -7.06 20.19 -9.44
CA ILE A 128 -6.59 18.87 -8.99
C ILE A 128 -5.69 19.11 -7.79
N GLU A 129 -5.91 18.36 -6.72
CA GLU A 129 -5.16 18.46 -5.48
C GLU A 129 -4.62 17.10 -5.07
N ARG A 130 -3.53 17.10 -4.30
CA ARG A 130 -2.93 15.88 -3.76
C ARG A 130 -3.69 15.48 -2.49
N MET A 131 -3.93 14.18 -2.34
CA MET A 131 -4.50 13.57 -1.13
C MET A 131 -3.41 13.27 -0.11
#